data_AF-D0A8D7-F1
#
_entry.id   AF-D0A8D7-F1
#
_cell.length_a   1.000
_cell.length_b   1.000
_cell.length_c   1.000
_cell.angle_alpha   90.00
_cell.angle_beta   90.00
_cell.angle_gamma   90.00
#
_symmetry.space_group_name_H-M   'P 1'
#
loop_
_entity.id
_entity.type
_entity.pdbx_description
1 polymer ?
#
loop_
_entity_poly.entity_id
_entity_poly.type
_entity_poly.pdbx_seq_one_letter_code
_entity_poly.pdbx_strand_id
1 'polypeptide(L)'
;MSEARQIQSMIDFIEREAQEKADELNSAAQEEYDVEKMRLVEAEKVKVRANNEQKLKQVDVGRRVARANFSKAQRLRIMEAQSNIVEQLKENIKTKLMAFVKNTDSYKKLLVSILHEALSAVRTDAIVYTCKNDEPIVTGMLSELEQWYLKTVGTRVSIRMGKEYLNAEEALGGVVVKSHDGHIVCNWTLSSRMRNCVNDQLPTIRYYLFNPESSI
;
A
#
# COMPACT_ATOMS: atom_id res chain seq x y z
N MET A 1 60.39 98.14 -4.93
CA MET A 1 59.08 97.46 -4.79
C MET A 1 58.90 96.26 -5.75
N SER A 2 59.98 95.62 -6.24
CA SER A 2 59.88 94.59 -7.31
C SER A 2 60.02 93.15 -6.79
N GLU A 3 60.87 92.90 -5.81
CA GLU A 3 61.23 91.52 -5.40
C GLU A 3 60.17 90.84 -4.54
N ALA A 4 59.57 91.54 -3.57
CA ALA A 4 58.53 90.98 -2.71
C ALA A 4 57.27 90.54 -3.49
N ARG A 5 56.93 91.23 -4.59
CA ARG A 5 55.82 90.83 -5.48
C ARG A 5 56.16 89.59 -6.31
N GLN A 6 57.40 89.44 -6.78
CA GLN A 6 57.84 88.25 -7.48
C GLN A 6 57.87 87.02 -6.55
N ILE A 7 58.32 87.19 -5.31
CA ILE A 7 58.30 86.13 -4.30
C ILE A 7 56.85 85.70 -4.00
N GLN A 8 55.93 86.65 -3.82
CA GLN A 8 54.51 86.32 -3.61
C GLN A 8 53.91 85.59 -4.80
N SER A 9 54.20 86.03 -6.03
CA SER A 9 53.73 85.36 -7.24
C SER A 9 54.29 83.94 -7.39
N MET A 10 55.51 83.67 -6.91
CA MET A 10 56.06 82.31 -6.85
C MET A 10 55.37 81.46 -5.78
N ILE A 11 55.06 82.02 -4.61
CA ILE A 11 54.31 81.31 -3.55
C ILE A 11 52.91 80.93 -4.04
N ASP A 12 52.19 81.87 -4.66
CA ASP A 12 50.84 81.62 -5.19
C ASP A 12 50.85 80.57 -6.32
N PHE A 13 51.92 80.52 -7.12
CA PHE A 13 52.11 79.48 -8.13
C PHE A 13 52.31 78.10 -7.50
N ILE A 14 53.18 78.00 -6.48
CA ILE A 14 53.43 76.75 -5.75
C ILE A 14 52.15 76.27 -5.05
N GLU A 15 51.36 77.18 -4.45
CA GLU A 15 50.09 76.83 -3.83
C GLU A 15 49.06 76.33 -4.84
N ARG A 16 48.94 76.98 -6.02
CA ARG A 16 48.05 76.49 -7.09
C ARG A 16 48.48 75.15 -7.65
N GLU A 17 49.77 74.95 -7.89
CA GLU A 17 50.30 73.69 -8.40
C GLU A 17 50.07 72.56 -7.37
N ALA A 18 50.27 72.84 -6.07
CA ALA A 18 49.95 71.89 -5.01
C ALA A 18 48.45 71.58 -4.94
N GLN A 19 47.59 72.57 -5.12
CA GLN A 19 46.13 72.39 -5.11
C GLN A 19 45.65 71.58 -6.32
N GLU A 20 46.15 71.87 -7.53
CA GLU A 20 45.84 71.08 -8.73
C GLU A 20 46.31 69.63 -8.56
N LYS A 21 47.50 69.41 -8.00
CA LYS A 21 48.00 68.05 -7.69
C LYS A 21 47.10 67.32 -6.70
N ALA A 22 46.62 68.01 -5.68
CA ALA A 22 45.72 67.45 -4.67
C ALA A 22 44.35 67.09 -5.28
N ASP A 23 43.82 67.95 -6.15
CA ASP A 23 42.55 67.72 -6.84
C ASP A 23 42.66 66.57 -7.86
N GLU A 24 43.77 66.46 -8.58
CA GLU A 24 44.08 65.30 -9.45
C GLU A 24 44.12 64.00 -8.65
N LEU A 25 44.83 63.98 -7.51
CA LEU A 25 44.91 62.80 -6.64
C LEU A 25 43.55 62.42 -6.06
N ASN A 26 42.73 63.40 -5.66
CA ASN A 26 41.39 63.14 -5.17
C ASN A 26 40.48 62.59 -6.26
N SER A 27 40.56 63.12 -7.50
CA SER A 27 39.79 62.61 -8.63
C SER A 27 40.19 61.16 -8.95
N ALA A 28 41.48 60.87 -9.01
CA ALA A 28 42.00 59.52 -9.25
C ALA A 28 41.59 58.55 -8.14
N ALA A 29 41.69 58.96 -6.88
CA ALA A 29 41.29 58.15 -5.74
C ALA A 29 39.78 57.84 -5.75
N GLN A 30 38.95 58.80 -6.15
CA GLN A 30 37.50 58.61 -6.27
C GLN A 30 37.16 57.63 -7.40
N GLU A 31 37.83 57.75 -8.56
CA GLU A 31 37.65 56.81 -9.67
C GLU A 31 38.05 55.38 -9.28
N GLU A 32 39.21 55.20 -8.63
CA GLU A 32 39.64 53.88 -8.14
C GLU A 32 38.67 53.31 -7.09
N TYR A 33 38.19 54.14 -6.17
CA TYR A 33 37.20 53.75 -5.18
C TYR A 33 35.91 53.24 -5.84
N ASP A 34 35.39 53.95 -6.83
CA ASP A 34 34.14 53.58 -7.49
C ASP A 34 34.28 52.30 -8.32
N VAL A 35 35.42 52.11 -8.99
CA VAL A 35 35.74 50.86 -9.71
C VAL A 35 35.84 49.68 -8.75
N GLU A 36 36.59 49.81 -7.65
CA GLU A 36 36.79 48.70 -6.72
C GLU A 36 35.51 48.36 -5.95
N LYS A 37 34.73 49.38 -5.57
CA LYS A 37 33.39 49.18 -5.00
C LYS A 37 32.48 48.45 -5.97
N MET A 38 32.43 48.85 -7.24
CA MET A 38 31.62 48.14 -8.24
C MET A 38 32.09 46.70 -8.42
N ARG A 39 33.41 46.45 -8.45
CA ARG A 39 33.99 45.11 -8.56
C ARG A 39 33.55 44.20 -7.40
N LEU A 40 33.65 44.68 -6.16
CA LEU A 40 33.26 43.94 -4.96
C LEU A 40 31.75 43.66 -4.94
N VAL A 41 30.93 44.68 -5.25
CA VAL A 41 29.47 44.54 -5.27
C VAL A 41 29.02 43.55 -6.35
N GLU A 42 29.60 43.62 -7.55
CA GLU A 42 29.22 42.74 -8.65
C GLU A 42 29.64 41.28 -8.40
N ALA A 43 30.84 41.07 -7.85
CA ALA A 43 31.29 39.75 -7.42
C ALA A 43 30.30 39.10 -6.42
N GLU A 44 29.82 39.87 -5.45
CA GLU A 44 28.91 39.35 -4.43
C GLU A 44 27.47 39.20 -4.93
N LYS A 45 27.02 40.08 -5.83
CA LYS A 45 25.74 39.88 -6.55
C LYS A 45 25.73 38.58 -7.35
N VAL A 46 26.83 38.20 -7.98
CA VAL A 46 26.92 36.93 -8.73
C VAL A 46 26.76 35.73 -7.77
N LYS A 47 27.45 35.73 -6.63
CA LYS A 47 27.31 34.67 -5.62
C LYS A 47 25.88 34.59 -5.06
N VAL A 48 25.26 35.74 -4.75
CA VAL A 48 23.88 35.80 -4.24
C VAL A 48 22.90 35.28 -5.29
N ARG A 49 23.05 35.65 -6.56
CA ARG A 49 22.21 35.14 -7.67
C ARG A 49 22.30 33.63 -7.79
N ALA A 50 23.51 33.06 -7.79
CA ALA A 50 23.71 31.61 -7.87
C ALA A 50 23.05 30.87 -6.69
N ASN A 51 23.22 31.36 -5.46
CA ASN A 51 22.60 30.77 -4.27
C ASN A 51 21.06 30.86 -4.31
N ASN A 52 20.51 32.00 -4.76
CA ASN A 52 19.07 32.14 -4.91
C ASN A 52 18.51 31.21 -5.99
N GLU A 53 19.21 31.02 -7.10
CA GLU A 53 18.79 30.08 -8.15
C GLU A 53 18.74 28.64 -7.63
N GLN A 54 19.75 28.23 -6.85
CA GLN A 54 19.75 26.91 -6.21
C GLN A 54 18.58 26.74 -5.24
N LYS A 55 18.31 27.75 -4.40
CA LYS A 55 17.16 27.73 -3.48
C LYS A 55 15.83 27.67 -4.22
N LEU A 56 15.66 28.43 -5.30
CA LEU A 56 14.46 28.40 -6.14
C LEU A 56 14.23 27.00 -6.74
N LYS A 57 15.29 26.38 -7.28
CA LYS A 57 15.24 25.00 -7.78
C LYS A 57 14.85 24.01 -6.69
N GLN A 58 15.41 24.14 -5.48
CA GLN A 58 15.08 23.28 -4.35
C GLN A 58 13.61 23.42 -3.91
N VAL A 59 13.09 24.65 -3.88
CA VAL A 59 11.68 24.92 -3.58
C VAL A 59 10.76 24.31 -4.64
N ASP A 60 11.10 24.42 -5.93
CA ASP A 60 10.28 23.83 -7.00
C ASP A 60 10.26 22.30 -6.91
N VAL A 61 11.42 21.68 -6.67
CA VAL A 61 11.51 20.23 -6.42
C VAL A 61 10.67 19.85 -5.19
N GLY A 62 10.81 20.57 -4.08
CA GLY A 62 10.02 20.35 -2.87
C GLY A 62 8.52 20.44 -3.12
N ARG A 63 8.07 21.40 -3.92
CA ARG A 63 6.66 21.56 -4.31
C ARG A 63 6.17 20.38 -5.15
N ARG A 64 6.97 19.89 -6.10
CA ARG A 64 6.64 18.71 -6.92
C ARG A 64 6.53 17.46 -6.05
N VAL A 65 7.47 17.24 -5.13
CA VAL A 65 7.45 16.11 -4.19
C VAL A 65 6.22 16.19 -3.28
N ALA A 66 5.92 17.36 -2.71
CA ALA A 66 4.74 17.56 -1.87
C ALA A 66 3.45 17.24 -2.62
N ARG A 67 3.31 17.70 -3.87
CA ARG A 67 2.16 17.40 -4.73
C ARG A 67 2.05 15.90 -5.02
N ALA A 68 3.15 15.23 -5.32
CA ALA A 68 3.18 13.80 -5.57
C ALA A 68 2.78 13.00 -4.32
N ASN A 69 3.32 13.37 -3.15
CA ASN A 69 2.98 12.76 -1.87
C ASN A 69 1.51 12.96 -1.51
N PHE A 70 0.95 14.15 -1.76
CA PHE A 70 -0.47 14.39 -1.55
C PHE A 70 -1.34 13.49 -2.43
N SER A 71 -1.03 13.40 -3.73
CA SER A 71 -1.76 12.51 -4.65
C SER A 71 -1.65 11.03 -4.24
N LYS A 72 -0.46 10.59 -3.84
CA LYS A 72 -0.22 9.24 -3.31
C LYS A 72 -1.06 8.97 -2.06
N ALA A 73 -1.11 9.91 -1.12
CA ALA A 73 -1.91 9.77 0.11
C ALA A 73 -3.40 9.65 -0.20
N GLN A 74 -3.92 10.43 -1.16
CA GLN A 74 -5.33 10.30 -1.57
C GLN A 74 -5.61 8.95 -2.23
N ARG A 75 -4.72 8.47 -3.11
CA ARG A 75 -4.86 7.14 -3.73
C ARG A 75 -4.85 6.03 -2.68
N LEU A 76 -3.98 6.12 -1.68
CA LEU A 76 -3.91 5.15 -0.60
C LEU A 76 -5.22 5.12 0.21
N ARG A 77 -5.77 6.29 0.55
CA ARG A 77 -7.07 6.38 1.24
C ARG A 77 -8.21 5.73 0.45
N ILE A 78 -8.23 5.91 -0.87
CA ILE A 78 -9.23 5.26 -1.74
C ILE A 78 -9.04 3.74 -1.71
N MET A 79 -7.81 3.24 -1.83
CA MET A 79 -7.50 1.81 -1.76
C MET A 79 -7.89 1.19 -0.41
N GLU A 80 -7.63 1.88 0.70
CA GLU A 80 -8.04 1.47 2.05
C GLU A 80 -9.57 1.40 2.16
N ALA A 81 -10.29 2.43 1.68
CA ALA A 81 -11.75 2.43 1.69
C ALA A 81 -12.33 1.28 0.84
N GLN A 82 -11.78 1.03 -0.35
CA GLN A 82 -12.17 -0.09 -1.20
C GLN A 82 -11.91 -1.44 -0.52
N SER A 83 -10.76 -1.60 0.15
CA SER A 83 -10.43 -2.80 0.91
C SER A 83 -11.42 -3.03 2.05
N ASN A 84 -11.80 -1.97 2.77
CA ASN A 84 -12.76 -2.04 3.87
C ASN A 84 -14.15 -2.48 3.38
N ILE A 85 -14.60 -2.01 2.21
CA ILE A 85 -15.87 -2.45 1.60
C ILE A 85 -15.83 -3.94 1.27
N VAL A 86 -14.73 -4.43 0.71
CA VAL A 86 -14.57 -5.87 0.41
C VAL A 86 -14.55 -6.70 1.70
N GLU A 87 -13.94 -6.19 2.77
CA GLU A 87 -13.94 -6.90 4.06
C GLU A 87 -15.33 -6.94 4.70
N GLN A 88 -16.09 -5.85 4.64
CA GLN A 88 -17.51 -5.83 5.04
C GLN A 88 -18.34 -6.81 4.23
N LEU A 89 -18.09 -6.94 2.93
CA LEU A 89 -18.76 -7.95 2.09
C LEU A 89 -18.45 -9.37 2.58
N LYS A 90 -17.20 -9.69 2.91
CA LYS A 90 -16.84 -11.00 3.47
C LYS A 90 -17.57 -11.29 4.78
N GLU A 91 -17.67 -10.30 5.67
CA GLU A 91 -18.39 -10.46 6.93
C GLU A 91 -19.90 -10.66 6.70
N ASN A 92 -20.48 -9.95 5.73
CA ASN A 92 -21.87 -10.17 5.32
C ASN A 92 -22.10 -11.57 4.71
N ILE A 93 -21.13 -12.11 3.98
CA ILE A 93 -21.19 -13.49 3.48
C ILE A 93 -21.11 -14.47 4.65
N LYS A 94 -20.20 -14.24 5.60
CA LYS A 94 -20.04 -15.06 6.80
C LYS A 94 -21.33 -15.14 7.62
N THR A 95 -21.99 -14.01 7.87
CA THR A 95 -23.27 -13.98 8.60
C THR A 95 -24.39 -14.71 7.85
N LYS A 96 -24.48 -14.55 6.52
CA LYS A 96 -25.43 -15.32 5.68
C LYS A 96 -25.14 -16.82 5.70
N LEU A 97 -23.87 -17.23 5.65
CA LEU A 97 -23.47 -18.63 5.77
C LEU A 97 -23.83 -19.20 7.14
N MET A 98 -23.60 -18.47 8.23
CA MET A 98 -24.03 -18.90 9.56
C MET A 98 -25.55 -19.07 9.66
N ALA A 99 -26.33 -18.19 9.02
CA ALA A 99 -27.78 -18.33 8.94
C ALA A 99 -28.19 -19.57 8.14
N PHE A 100 -27.47 -19.89 7.05
CA PHE A 100 -27.71 -21.10 6.26
C PHE A 100 -27.37 -22.38 7.04
N VAL A 101 -26.29 -22.41 7.82
CA VAL A 101 -25.89 -23.56 8.65
C VAL A 101 -26.93 -23.88 9.72
N LYS A 102 -27.65 -22.87 10.24
CA LYS A 102 -28.77 -23.10 11.16
C LYS A 102 -29.94 -23.86 10.52
N ASN A 103 -30.09 -23.83 9.19
CA ASN A 103 -31.12 -24.58 8.48
C ASN A 103 -30.69 -26.05 8.29
N THR A 104 -31.03 -26.90 9.26
CA THR A 104 -30.57 -28.30 9.34
C THR A 104 -30.83 -29.11 8.07
N ASP A 105 -32.00 -29.00 7.44
CA ASP A 105 -32.34 -29.84 6.27
C ASP A 105 -31.53 -29.51 5.02
N SER A 106 -31.32 -28.23 4.74
CA SER A 106 -30.54 -27.78 3.58
C SER A 106 -29.05 -28.00 3.82
N TYR A 107 -28.59 -27.75 5.05
CA TYR A 107 -27.20 -27.99 5.43
C TYR A 107 -26.84 -29.47 5.41
N LYS A 108 -27.75 -30.36 5.85
CA LYS A 108 -27.57 -31.81 5.79
C LYS A 108 -27.31 -32.30 4.36
N LYS A 109 -28.08 -31.81 3.38
CA LYS A 109 -27.88 -32.15 1.95
C LYS A 109 -26.52 -31.68 1.44
N LEU A 110 -26.11 -30.47 1.81
CA LEU A 110 -24.80 -29.91 1.43
C LEU A 110 -23.64 -30.71 2.07
N LEU A 111 -23.79 -31.14 3.31
CA LEU A 111 -22.78 -31.92 4.02
C LEU A 111 -22.54 -33.27 3.33
N VAL A 112 -23.61 -33.93 2.88
CA VAL A 112 -23.53 -35.18 2.10
C VAL A 112 -22.77 -34.96 0.79
N SER A 113 -23.11 -33.92 0.02
CA SER A 113 -22.40 -33.64 -1.24
C SER A 113 -20.92 -33.32 -1.00
N ILE A 114 -20.60 -32.55 0.04
CA ILE A 114 -19.22 -32.25 0.41
C ILE A 114 -18.45 -33.53 0.77
N LEU A 115 -19.04 -34.42 1.55
CA LEU A 115 -18.40 -35.68 1.94
C LEU A 115 -18.15 -36.59 0.74
N HIS A 116 -19.09 -36.67 -0.21
CA HIS A 116 -18.88 -37.40 -1.47
C HIS A 116 -17.70 -36.85 -2.28
N GLU A 117 -17.62 -35.52 -2.44
CA GLU A 117 -16.51 -34.86 -3.14
C GLU A 117 -15.17 -35.06 -2.41
N ALA A 118 -15.17 -34.91 -1.09
CA ALA A 118 -13.98 -35.06 -0.27
C ALA A 118 -13.43 -36.49 -0.31
N LEU A 119 -14.29 -37.50 -0.19
CA LEU A 119 -13.90 -38.91 -0.27
C LEU A 119 -13.39 -39.27 -1.67
N SER A 120 -14.03 -38.73 -2.71
CA SER A 120 -13.61 -38.92 -4.11
C SER A 120 -12.24 -38.30 -4.40
N ALA A 121 -11.85 -37.27 -3.65
CA ALA A 121 -10.53 -36.64 -3.73
C ALA A 121 -9.44 -37.41 -2.98
N VAL A 122 -9.74 -37.94 -1.78
CA VAL A 122 -8.76 -38.66 -0.94
C VAL A 122 -8.47 -40.07 -1.46
N ARG A 123 -9.50 -40.79 -1.96
CA ARG A 123 -9.42 -42.15 -2.54
C ARG A 123 -8.73 -43.24 -1.70
N THR A 124 -8.55 -43.02 -0.41
CA THR A 124 -7.97 -43.97 0.56
C THR A 124 -8.84 -44.04 1.81
N ASP A 125 -8.47 -44.90 2.75
CA ASP A 125 -8.97 -44.85 4.13
C ASP A 125 -8.85 -43.43 4.68
N ALA A 126 -9.94 -42.96 5.30
CA ALA A 126 -10.16 -41.56 5.57
C ALA A 126 -10.60 -41.31 7.01
N ILE A 127 -10.07 -40.25 7.60
CA ILE A 127 -10.43 -39.73 8.91
C ILE A 127 -11.13 -38.39 8.70
N VAL A 128 -12.38 -38.29 9.13
CA VAL A 128 -13.22 -37.10 9.00
C VAL A 128 -13.18 -36.31 10.30
N TYR A 129 -12.83 -35.02 10.18
CA TYR A 129 -12.82 -34.05 11.28
C TYR A 129 -13.98 -33.07 11.06
N THR A 130 -14.78 -32.85 12.10
CA THR A 130 -15.99 -32.03 12.06
C THR A 130 -16.02 -31.02 13.20
N CYS A 131 -16.92 -30.04 13.12
CA CYS A 131 -17.31 -29.24 14.27
C CYS A 131 -18.15 -30.08 15.25
N LYS A 132 -18.12 -29.71 16.53
CA LYS A 132 -18.86 -30.41 17.61
C LYS A 132 -20.37 -30.52 17.34
N ASN A 133 -20.95 -29.53 16.67
CA ASN A 133 -22.39 -29.50 16.38
C ASN A 133 -22.78 -30.47 15.23
N ASP A 134 -21.83 -30.82 14.37
CA ASP A 134 -22.08 -31.59 13.14
C ASP A 134 -21.73 -33.07 13.29
N GLU A 135 -21.01 -33.43 14.36
CA GLU A 135 -20.64 -34.81 14.70
C GLU A 135 -21.82 -35.81 14.69
N PRO A 136 -22.99 -35.54 15.30
CA PRO A 136 -24.09 -36.51 15.28
C PRO A 136 -24.67 -36.73 13.88
N ILE A 137 -24.66 -35.68 13.05
CA ILE A 137 -25.16 -35.72 11.68
C ILE A 137 -24.22 -36.57 10.82
N VAL A 138 -22.90 -36.36 10.95
CA VAL A 138 -21.90 -37.09 10.17
C VAL A 138 -21.81 -38.55 10.61
N THR A 139 -21.85 -38.82 11.91
CA THR A 139 -21.80 -40.19 12.44
C THR A 139 -22.96 -41.04 11.91
N GLY A 140 -24.16 -40.47 11.83
CA GLY A 140 -25.32 -41.15 11.25
C GLY A 140 -25.23 -41.40 9.74
N MET A 141 -24.34 -40.69 9.03
CA MET A 141 -24.15 -40.80 7.58
C MET A 141 -22.99 -41.72 7.17
N LEU A 142 -22.10 -42.10 8.09
CA LEU A 142 -20.90 -42.89 7.77
C LEU A 142 -21.25 -44.18 7.01
N SER A 143 -22.27 -44.91 7.47
CA SER A 143 -22.71 -46.18 6.86
C SER A 143 -23.27 -45.99 5.44
N GLU A 144 -23.95 -44.87 5.18
CA GLU A 144 -24.47 -44.55 3.85
C GLU A 144 -23.32 -44.15 2.90
N LEU A 145 -22.34 -43.39 3.40
CA LEU A 145 -21.16 -42.97 2.64
C LEU A 145 -20.26 -44.13 2.23
N GLU A 146 -20.04 -45.11 3.11
CA GLU A 146 -19.27 -46.31 2.81
C GLU A 146 -19.93 -47.14 1.70
N GLN A 147 -21.26 -47.29 1.74
CA GLN A 147 -22.03 -47.99 0.70
C GLN A 147 -22.00 -47.23 -0.64
N TRP A 148 -22.15 -45.91 -0.60
CA TRP A 148 -22.09 -45.06 -1.79
C TRP A 148 -20.71 -45.10 -2.44
N TYR A 149 -19.63 -45.04 -1.65
CA TYR A 149 -18.27 -45.09 -2.16
C TYR A 149 -17.95 -46.45 -2.80
N LEU A 150 -18.38 -47.55 -2.16
CA LEU A 150 -18.24 -48.90 -2.73
C LEU A 150 -18.96 -49.03 -4.08
N LYS A 151 -20.16 -48.44 -4.20
CA LYS A 151 -20.94 -48.47 -5.45
C LYS A 151 -20.31 -47.63 -6.56
N THR A 152 -19.67 -46.52 -6.22
CA THR A 152 -19.16 -45.53 -7.19
C THR A 152 -17.73 -45.84 -7.64
N VAL A 153 -16.85 -46.22 -6.71
CA VAL A 153 -15.42 -46.42 -6.96
C VAL A 153 -15.03 -47.91 -6.99
N GLY A 154 -15.85 -48.79 -6.40
CA GLY A 154 -15.60 -50.23 -6.38
C GLY A 154 -14.62 -50.70 -5.30
N THR A 155 -14.04 -49.79 -4.53
CA THR A 155 -13.08 -50.09 -3.45
C THR A 155 -13.75 -49.90 -2.08
N ARG A 156 -13.45 -50.78 -1.12
CA ARG A 156 -13.86 -50.59 0.29
C ARG A 156 -12.92 -49.59 0.95
N VAL A 157 -13.50 -48.58 1.59
CA VAL A 157 -12.79 -47.54 2.34
C VAL A 157 -13.33 -47.54 3.76
N SER A 158 -12.44 -47.56 4.75
CA SER A 158 -12.80 -47.35 6.15
C SER A 158 -12.88 -45.85 6.43
N ILE A 159 -14.06 -45.37 6.85
CA ILE A 159 -14.25 -43.98 7.25
C ILE A 159 -14.33 -43.91 8.77
N ARG A 160 -13.42 -43.17 9.40
CA ARG A 160 -13.39 -43.00 10.86
C ARG A 160 -13.56 -41.54 11.23
N MET A 161 -14.14 -41.29 12.41
CA MET A 161 -14.19 -39.94 12.98
C MET A 161 -12.89 -39.61 13.70
N GLY A 162 -12.36 -38.42 13.46
CA GLY A 162 -11.24 -37.86 14.21
C GLY A 162 -11.66 -37.51 15.63
N LYS A 163 -10.72 -37.64 16.59
CA LYS A 163 -10.95 -37.27 18.00
C LYS A 163 -10.83 -35.78 18.27
N GLU A 164 -10.32 -35.02 17.31
CA GLU A 164 -10.13 -33.57 17.40
C GLU A 164 -11.26 -32.85 16.67
N TYR A 165 -11.79 -31.79 17.28
CA TYR A 165 -12.85 -30.98 16.69
C TYR A 165 -12.27 -29.76 15.98
N LEU A 166 -12.91 -29.37 14.89
CA LEU A 166 -12.62 -28.11 14.21
C LEU A 166 -13.20 -26.94 15.00
N ASN A 167 -12.44 -25.84 15.06
CA ASN A 167 -12.90 -24.57 15.63
C ASN A 167 -14.13 -24.06 14.87
N ALA A 168 -15.26 -23.92 15.57
CA ALA A 168 -16.53 -23.53 14.96
C ALA A 168 -16.47 -22.11 14.33
N GLU A 169 -15.71 -21.20 14.94
CA GLU A 169 -15.56 -19.82 14.45
C GLU A 169 -14.74 -19.72 13.16
N GLU A 170 -13.74 -20.59 13.00
CA GLU A 170 -12.85 -20.61 11.84
C GLU A 170 -13.39 -21.44 10.69
N ALA A 171 -14.06 -22.57 10.99
CA ALA A 171 -14.59 -23.48 9.97
C ALA A 171 -15.94 -23.01 9.42
N LEU A 172 -16.78 -22.36 10.24
CA LEU A 172 -18.16 -22.01 9.92
C LEU A 172 -19.04 -23.22 9.54
N GLY A 173 -18.57 -24.44 9.82
CA GLY A 173 -19.15 -25.71 9.37
C GLY A 173 -18.34 -26.40 8.27
N GLY A 174 -18.88 -27.52 7.77
CA GLY A 174 -18.23 -28.41 6.81
C GLY A 174 -17.30 -29.42 7.49
N VAL A 175 -16.44 -30.02 6.67
CA VAL A 175 -15.59 -31.16 7.08
C VAL A 175 -14.17 -31.01 6.58
N VAL A 176 -13.22 -31.53 7.35
CA VAL A 176 -11.85 -31.75 6.88
C VAL A 176 -11.62 -33.24 6.84
N VAL A 177 -11.27 -33.77 5.66
CA VAL A 177 -10.99 -35.20 5.48
C VAL A 177 -9.50 -35.38 5.32
N LYS A 178 -8.90 -36.21 6.17
CA LYS A 178 -7.50 -36.60 6.07
C LYS A 178 -7.40 -38.06 5.66
N SER A 179 -6.36 -38.42 4.91
CA SER A 179 -6.01 -39.83 4.73
C SER A 179 -5.57 -40.43 6.08
N HIS A 180 -5.70 -41.76 6.22
CA HIS A 180 -5.21 -42.50 7.40
C HIS A 180 -3.75 -42.16 7.75
N ASP A 181 -2.91 -41.96 6.73
CA ASP A 181 -1.49 -41.63 6.91
C ASP A 181 -1.24 -40.13 7.16
N GLY A 182 -2.30 -39.31 7.13
CA GLY A 182 -2.25 -37.88 7.36
C GLY A 182 -1.62 -37.04 6.24
N HIS A 183 -1.14 -37.67 5.15
CA HIS A 183 -0.42 -37.00 4.06
C HIS A 183 -1.34 -36.19 3.15
N ILE A 184 -2.55 -36.70 2.90
CA ILE A 184 -3.56 -36.01 2.08
C ILE A 184 -4.54 -35.35 3.04
N VAL A 185 -4.68 -34.02 2.94
CA VAL A 185 -5.62 -33.22 3.72
C VAL A 185 -6.53 -32.45 2.77
N CYS A 186 -7.79 -32.84 2.73
CA CYS A 186 -8.84 -32.17 1.97
C CYS A 186 -9.67 -31.29 2.91
N ASN A 187 -9.38 -29.99 2.90
CA ASN A 187 -10.15 -29.00 3.66
C ASN A 187 -11.40 -28.56 2.88
N TRP A 188 -12.56 -29.07 3.27
CA TRP A 188 -13.86 -28.70 2.71
C TRP A 188 -14.74 -27.94 3.69
N THR A 189 -14.12 -27.16 4.58
CA THR A 189 -14.84 -26.23 5.45
C THR A 189 -15.50 -25.12 4.63
N LEU A 190 -16.63 -24.62 5.13
CA LEU A 190 -17.35 -23.53 4.45
C LEU A 190 -16.51 -22.25 4.38
N SER A 191 -15.67 -21.99 5.38
CA SER A 191 -14.75 -20.86 5.37
C SER A 191 -13.68 -20.95 4.28
N SER A 192 -13.10 -22.13 4.05
CA SER A 192 -12.12 -22.34 2.98
C SER A 192 -12.76 -22.18 1.60
N ARG A 193 -13.95 -22.75 1.41
CA ARG A 193 -14.72 -22.59 0.16
C ARG A 193 -15.11 -21.14 -0.09
N MET A 194 -15.57 -20.43 0.94
CA MET A 194 -15.88 -19.00 0.85
C MET A 194 -14.65 -18.21 0.41
N ARG A 195 -13.50 -18.44 1.05
CA ARG A 195 -12.24 -17.76 0.72
C ARG A 195 -11.85 -17.99 -0.74
N ASN A 196 -11.89 -19.24 -1.21
CA ASN A 196 -11.53 -19.58 -2.58
C ASN A 196 -12.48 -18.91 -3.58
N CYS A 197 -13.79 -19.04 -3.36
CA CYS A 197 -14.80 -18.42 -4.23
C CYS A 197 -14.67 -16.89 -4.29
N VAL A 198 -14.46 -16.24 -3.13
CA VAL A 198 -14.26 -14.78 -3.07
C VAL A 198 -12.98 -14.37 -3.81
N ASN A 199 -11.90 -15.14 -3.70
CA ASN A 199 -10.65 -14.85 -4.40
C ASN A 199 -10.80 -14.99 -5.92
N ASP A 200 -11.45 -16.06 -6.36
CA ASP A 200 -11.69 -16.33 -7.79
C ASP A 200 -12.62 -15.28 -8.40
N GLN A 201 -13.65 -14.87 -7.66
CA GLN A 201 -14.62 -13.86 -8.09
C GLN A 201 -14.20 -12.43 -7.77
N LEU A 202 -13.06 -12.22 -7.14
CA LEU A 202 -12.59 -10.89 -6.74
C LEU A 202 -12.51 -9.89 -7.92
N PRO A 203 -12.06 -10.29 -9.14
CA PRO A 203 -12.10 -9.41 -10.30
C PRO A 203 -13.53 -8.98 -10.66
N THR A 204 -14.47 -9.93 -10.68
CA THR A 204 -15.89 -9.69 -10.98
C THR A 204 -16.53 -8.79 -9.93
N ILE A 205 -16.29 -9.06 -8.65
CA ILE A 205 -16.78 -8.26 -7.52
C ILE A 205 -16.26 -6.83 -7.62
N ARG A 206 -14.96 -6.65 -7.92
CA ARG A 206 -14.38 -5.31 -8.10
C ARG A 206 -14.98 -4.57 -9.29
N TYR A 207 -15.24 -5.27 -10.39
CA TYR A 207 -15.90 -4.70 -11.55
C TYR A 207 -17.27 -4.14 -11.18
N TYR A 208 -18.15 -4.94 -10.57
CA TYR A 208 -19.51 -4.48 -10.23
C TYR A 208 -19.58 -3.47 -9.08
N LEU A 209 -18.64 -3.51 -8.13
CA LEU A 209 -18.67 -2.58 -6.99
C LEU A 209 -18.05 -1.21 -7.29
N PHE A 210 -17.06 -1.15 -8.17
CA PHE A 210 -16.25 0.06 -8.33
C PHE A 210 -16.24 0.61 -9.76
N ASN A 211 -16.84 -0.08 -10.74
CA ASN A 211 -16.97 0.45 -12.08
C ASN A 211 -18.25 1.30 -12.21
N PRO A 212 -18.16 2.60 -12.52
CA PRO A 212 -19.34 3.44 -12.72
C PRO A 212 -20.19 3.03 -13.94
N GLU A 213 -19.61 2.28 -14.90
CA GLU A 213 -20.33 1.82 -16.10
C GLU A 213 -20.99 0.44 -15.92
N SER A 214 -20.74 -0.26 -14.82
CA SER A 214 -21.38 -1.56 -14.60
C SER A 214 -22.85 -1.34 -14.23
N SER A 215 -23.75 -1.79 -15.11
CA SER A 215 -25.17 -1.93 -14.82
C SER A 215 -25.38 -3.30 -14.16
N ILE A 216 -26.01 -3.33 -12.99
CA ILE A 216 -26.50 -4.56 -12.34
C ILE A 216 -27.86 -4.91 -12.94
#